data_AF-A0A3R7CWB4-F1
#
_entry.id   AF-A0A3R7CWB4-F1
#
_cell.length_a   1.000
_cell.length_b   1.000
_cell.length_c   1.000
_cell.angle_alpha   90.00
_cell.angle_beta   90.00
_cell.angle_gamma   90.00
#
_symmetry.space_group_name_H-M   'P 1'
#
loop_
_entity.id
_entity.type
_entity.pdbx_description
1 polymer ?
#
loop_
_entity_poly.entity_id
_entity_poly.type
_entity_poly.pdbx_seq_one_letter_code
_entity_poly.pdbx_strand_id
1 'polypeptide(L)'
;DICAKLALDTPQNAEFVVAKAIKDGVIDAVIDHKNGWMQSKETVDVYVTNEPQQAFHKRITFCLDVHNEAVKAMRYPPGAYKKDLESAEERLEREKQEEELAKEIEDELDDGI
;
A
#
# COMPACT_ATOMS: atom_id res chain seq x y z
N ASP A 1 -14.97 -29.15 -31.31
CA ASP A 1 -14.09 -27.96 -31.46
C ASP A 1 -13.38 -27.61 -30.15
N ILE A 2 -14.12 -27.22 -29.10
CA ILE A 2 -13.58 -26.89 -27.76
C ILE A 2 -12.66 -28.00 -27.21
N CYS A 3 -13.10 -29.26 -27.26
CA CYS A 3 -12.32 -30.42 -26.83
C CYS A 3 -10.96 -30.54 -27.53
N ALA A 4 -10.90 -30.26 -28.84
CA ALA A 4 -9.68 -30.34 -29.62
C ALA A 4 -8.74 -29.14 -29.37
N LYS A 5 -9.31 -27.94 -29.18
CA LYS A 5 -8.56 -26.71 -28.90
C LYS A 5 -7.95 -26.68 -27.49
N LEU A 6 -8.63 -27.28 -26.52
CA LEU A 6 -8.19 -27.34 -25.12
C LEU A 6 -7.49 -28.67 -24.76
N ALA A 7 -7.26 -29.54 -25.75
CA ALA A 7 -6.65 -30.85 -25.57
C ALA A 7 -7.30 -31.67 -24.43
N LEU A 8 -8.64 -31.70 -24.41
CA LEU A 8 -9.40 -32.46 -23.43
C LEU A 8 -9.64 -33.89 -23.94
N ASP A 9 -9.65 -34.84 -23.01
CA ASP A 9 -9.71 -36.28 -23.34
C ASP A 9 -11.07 -36.71 -23.93
N THR A 10 -12.16 -36.07 -23.48
CA THR A 10 -13.52 -36.43 -23.91
C THR A 10 -14.41 -35.20 -24.09
N PRO A 11 -15.38 -35.25 -25.01
CA PRO A 11 -16.35 -34.16 -25.19
C PRO A 11 -17.23 -33.96 -23.95
N GLN A 12 -17.48 -35.01 -23.17
CA GLN A 12 -18.20 -34.94 -21.89
C GLN A 12 -17.39 -34.14 -20.86
N ASN A 13 -16.07 -34.35 -20.79
CA ASN A 13 -15.21 -33.56 -19.91
C ASN A 13 -15.21 -32.08 -20.31
N ALA A 14 -15.22 -31.78 -21.60
CA ALA A 14 -15.35 -30.41 -22.09
C ALA A 14 -16.66 -29.75 -21.63
N GLU A 15 -17.77 -30.49 -21.67
CA GLU A 15 -19.07 -30.01 -21.20
C GLU A 15 -19.07 -29.70 -19.70
N PHE A 16 -18.50 -30.59 -18.87
CA PHE A 16 -18.40 -30.36 -17.43
C PHE A 16 -17.51 -29.17 -17.07
N VAL A 17 -16.39 -28.98 -17.78
CA VAL A 17 -15.50 -27.84 -17.58
C VAL A 17 -16.21 -26.52 -17.93
N VAL A 18 -16.92 -26.48 -19.05
CA VAL A 18 -17.67 -25.28 -19.46
C VAL A 18 -18.82 -25.02 -18.48
N ALA A 19 -19.51 -26.05 -17.99
CA ALA A 19 -20.56 -25.91 -16.99
C ALA A 19 -20.02 -25.35 -15.66
N LYS A 20 -18.82 -25.77 -15.25
CA LYS A 20 -18.15 -25.23 -14.07
C LYS A 20 -17.74 -23.76 -14.26
N ALA A 21 -17.20 -23.42 -15.43
CA ALA A 21 -16.82 -22.04 -15.75
C ALA A 21 -18.01 -21.07 -15.75
N ILE A 22 -19.19 -21.53 -16.21
CA ILE A 22 -20.43 -20.75 -16.14
C ILE A 22 -20.92 -20.63 -14.70
N LYS A 23 -20.88 -21.72 -13.91
CA LYS A 23 -21.27 -21.69 -12.50
C LYS A 23 -20.40 -20.76 -11.66
N ASP A 24 -19.10 -20.69 -11.98
CA ASP A 24 -18.15 -19.81 -11.30
C ASP A 24 -18.24 -18.36 -11.79
N GLY A 25 -19.10 -18.07 -12.78
CA GLY A 25 -19.31 -16.72 -13.32
C GLY A 25 -18.13 -16.17 -14.12
N VAL A 26 -17.20 -17.05 -14.54
CA VAL A 26 -16.04 -16.67 -15.37
C VAL A 26 -16.47 -16.44 -16.82
N ILE A 27 -17.46 -17.21 -17.28
CA ILE A 27 -18.01 -17.12 -18.63
C ILE A 27 -19.53 -16.98 -18.53
N ASP A 28 -20.07 -15.89 -19.08
CA ASP A 28 -21.51 -15.73 -19.27
C ASP A 28 -21.96 -16.41 -20.56
N ALA A 29 -22.33 -17.69 -20.44
CA ALA A 29 -22.84 -18.49 -21.55
C ALA A 29 -23.91 -19.47 -21.08
N VAL A 30 -24.70 -19.98 -22.02
CA VAL A 30 -25.69 -21.04 -21.81
C VAL A 30 -25.28 -22.26 -22.62
N ILE A 31 -25.30 -23.44 -22.01
CA ILE A 31 -25.01 -24.72 -22.67
C ILE A 31 -26.33 -25.33 -23.15
N ASP A 32 -26.38 -25.71 -24.43
CA ASP A 32 -27.45 -26.55 -24.96
C ASP A 32 -26.97 -28.00 -25.12
N HIS A 33 -27.35 -28.84 -24.16
CA HIS A 33 -27.01 -30.26 -24.11
C HIS A 33 -27.61 -31.06 -25.28
N LYS A 34 -28.73 -30.62 -25.86
CA LYS A 34 -29.41 -31.38 -26.92
C LYS A 34 -28.74 -31.20 -28.27
N ASN A 35 -28.30 -29.98 -28.54
CA ASN A 35 -27.69 -29.60 -29.80
C ASN A 35 -26.15 -29.60 -29.73
N GLY A 36 -25.55 -29.76 -28.54
CA GLY A 36 -24.11 -29.93 -28.36
C GLY A 36 -23.26 -28.67 -28.59
N TRP A 37 -23.85 -27.49 -28.37
CA TRP A 37 -23.18 -26.19 -28.56
C TRP A 37 -23.39 -25.28 -27.35
N MET A 38 -22.48 -24.32 -27.19
CA MET A 38 -22.59 -23.27 -26.19
C MET A 38 -22.91 -21.94 -26.88
N GLN A 39 -23.76 -21.15 -26.26
CA GLN A 39 -24.10 -19.81 -26.73
C GLN A 39 -23.65 -18.78 -25.69
N SER A 40 -22.74 -17.88 -26.07
CA SER A 40 -22.35 -16.76 -25.22
C SER A 40 -23.50 -15.76 -25.08
N LYS A 41 -23.73 -15.26 -23.86
CA LYS A 41 -24.61 -14.12 -23.65
C LYS A 41 -23.89 -12.86 -24.13
N GLU A 42 -24.64 -11.91 -24.68
CA GLU A 42 -24.06 -10.64 -25.15
C GLU A 42 -23.34 -9.92 -24.00
N THR A 43 -22.17 -9.35 -24.29
CA THR A 43 -21.38 -8.59 -23.33
C THR A 43 -22.18 -7.39 -22.85
N VAL A 44 -22.59 -7.42 -21.59
CA VAL A 44 -23.35 -6.33 -20.98
C VAL A 44 -22.47 -5.09 -20.90
N ASP A 45 -23.03 -3.92 -21.22
CA ASP A 45 -22.35 -2.64 -21.04
C ASP A 45 -21.95 -2.45 -19.57
N VAL A 46 -20.65 -2.34 -19.33
CA VAL A 46 -20.05 -2.22 -18.00
C VAL A 46 -20.49 -0.94 -17.29
N TYR A 47 -20.90 0.11 -18.02
CA TYR A 47 -21.39 1.36 -17.42
C TYR A 47 -22.82 1.26 -16.86
N VAL A 48 -23.57 0.22 -17.21
CA VAL A 48 -24.90 -0.05 -16.62
C VAL A 48 -24.76 -0.65 -15.22
N THR A 49 -23.62 -1.27 -14.91
CA THR A 49 -23.38 -1.91 -13.62
C THR A 49 -22.68 -0.97 -12.63
N ASN A 50 -22.57 -1.41 -11.37
CA ASN A 50 -21.82 -0.67 -10.34
C ASN A 50 -20.29 -0.90 -10.43
N GLU A 51 -19.83 -1.74 -11.36
CA GLU A 51 -18.42 -2.14 -11.47
C GLU A 51 -17.45 -0.95 -11.64
N PRO A 52 -17.75 0.07 -12.47
CA PRO A 52 -16.90 1.26 -12.56
C PRO A 52 -16.79 2.01 -11.24
N GLN A 53 -17.89 2.16 -10.49
CA GLN A 53 -17.90 2.85 -9.20
C GLN A 53 -17.02 2.11 -8.18
N GLN A 54 -17.10 0.79 -8.11
CA GLN A 54 -16.27 -0.02 -7.21
C GLN A 54 -14.78 0.06 -7.59
N ALA A 55 -14.47 0.05 -8.89
CA ALA A 55 -13.10 0.19 -9.37
C ALA A 55 -12.51 1.54 -8.96
N PHE A 56 -13.26 2.64 -9.13
CA PHE A 56 -12.83 3.96 -8.68
C PHE A 56 -12.71 4.05 -7.17
N HIS A 57 -13.66 3.48 -6.41
CA HIS A 57 -13.59 3.50 -4.95
C HIS A 57 -12.30 2.83 -4.45
N LYS A 58 -11.94 1.64 -4.96
CA LYS A 58 -10.68 0.96 -4.64
C LYS A 58 -9.45 1.83 -4.94
N ARG A 59 -9.43 2.49 -6.10
CA ARG A 59 -8.31 3.36 -6.50
C ARG A 59 -8.21 4.61 -5.64
N ILE A 60 -9.33 5.23 -5.29
CA ILE A 60 -9.37 6.43 -4.45
C ILE A 60 -8.87 6.09 -3.04
N THR A 61 -9.36 5.01 -2.45
CA THR A 61 -8.90 4.56 -1.12
C THR A 61 -7.40 4.33 -1.12
N PHE A 62 -6.88 3.57 -2.10
CA PHE A 62 -5.43 3.33 -2.22
C PHE A 62 -4.62 4.62 -2.36
N CYS A 63 -5.08 5.56 -3.20
CA CYS A 63 -4.37 6.81 -3.41
C CYS A 63 -4.35 7.68 -2.15
N LEU A 64 -5.46 7.73 -1.42
CA LEU A 64 -5.56 8.49 -0.16
C LEU A 64 -4.72 7.85 0.94
N ASP A 65 -4.67 6.52 1.00
CA ASP A 65 -3.84 5.80 1.97
C ASP A 65 -2.35 6.09 1.75
N VAL A 66 -1.88 6.01 0.50
CA VAL A 66 -0.49 6.36 0.16
C VAL A 66 -0.20 7.83 0.46
N HIS A 67 -1.14 8.73 0.19
CA HIS A 67 -1.00 10.14 0.56
C HIS A 67 -0.83 10.31 2.08
N ASN A 68 -1.67 9.64 2.87
CA ASN A 68 -1.61 9.70 4.33
C ASN A 68 -0.30 9.11 4.86
N GLU A 69 0.19 8.01 4.28
CA GLU A 69 1.49 7.42 4.61
C GLU A 69 2.64 8.37 4.27
N ALA A 70 2.63 8.98 3.09
CA ALA A 70 3.62 9.96 2.68
C ALA A 70 3.63 11.19 3.60
N VAL A 71 2.46 11.71 3.98
CA VAL A 71 2.36 12.83 4.94
C VAL A 71 2.88 12.43 6.32
N LYS A 72 2.57 11.21 6.79
CA LYS A 72 3.12 10.68 8.04
C LYS A 72 4.65 10.54 7.98
N ALA A 73 5.20 10.08 6.86
CA ALA A 73 6.64 9.94 6.67
C ALA A 73 7.37 11.29 6.53
N MET A 74 6.74 12.30 5.90
CA MET A 74 7.27 13.66 5.82
C MET A 74 7.25 14.39 7.16
N ARG A 75 6.34 14.01 8.06
CA ARG A 75 6.41 14.46 9.46
C ARG A 75 7.56 13.73 10.15
N TYR A 76 8.73 14.36 10.15
CA TYR A 76 9.81 14.03 11.09
C TYR A 76 9.20 13.93 12.50
N PRO A 77 9.53 12.89 13.31
CA PRO A 77 8.85 12.61 14.57
C PRO A 77 8.72 13.90 15.38
N PRO A 78 7.50 14.36 15.70
CA PRO A 78 7.27 15.64 16.35
C PRO A 78 7.84 15.55 17.77
N GLY A 79 9.07 16.02 17.94
CA GLY A 79 9.84 15.88 19.18
C GLY A 79 11.31 15.57 18.98
N ALA A 80 11.74 15.06 17.81
CA ALA A 80 13.16 14.82 17.56
C ALA A 80 13.96 16.14 17.53
N TYR A 81 13.40 17.21 16.96
CA TYR A 81 13.99 18.55 17.05
C TYR A 81 14.14 19.07 18.50
N LYS A 82 13.17 18.78 19.38
CA LYS A 82 13.27 19.20 20.80
C LYS A 82 14.37 18.45 21.51
N LYS A 83 14.49 17.14 21.27
CA LYS A 83 15.53 16.31 21.87
C LYS A 83 16.93 16.71 21.39
N ASP A 84 17.08 17.05 20.12
CA ASP A 84 18.35 17.53 19.57
C ASP A 84 18.72 18.93 20.08
N LEU A 85 17.73 19.83 20.24
CA LEU A 85 17.92 21.17 20.82
C LEU A 85 18.29 21.10 22.31
N GLU A 86 17.56 20.32 23.12
CA GLU A 86 17.87 20.11 24.55
C GLU A 86 19.28 19.52 24.71
N SER A 87 19.67 18.56 23.86
CA SER A 87 21.02 17.99 23.88
C SER A 87 22.11 18.96 23.42
N ALA A 88 21.80 19.96 22.60
CA ALA A 88 22.75 20.97 22.15
C ALA A 88 22.94 22.07 23.21
N GLU A 89 21.87 22.50 23.86
CA GLU A 89 21.90 23.50 24.93
C GLU A 89 22.63 22.98 26.18
N GLU A 90 22.38 21.73 26.60
CA GLU A 90 23.11 21.10 27.72
C GLU A 90 24.62 20.98 27.46
N ARG A 91 25.05 20.79 26.20
CA ARG A 91 26.47 20.74 25.86
C ARG A 91 27.12 22.11 26.02
N LEU A 92 26.42 23.15 25.61
CA LEU A 92 26.89 24.54 25.61
C LEU A 92 26.95 25.12 27.04
N GLU A 93 26.01 24.73 27.91
CA GLU A 93 26.05 25.09 29.34
C GLU A 93 27.21 24.44 30.08
N ARG A 94 27.53 23.17 29.80
CA ARG A 94 28.70 22.51 30.41
C ARG A 94 30.01 23.17 30.00
N GLU A 95 30.19 23.47 28.72
CA GLU A 95 31.39 24.16 28.24
C GLU A 95 31.55 25.55 28.89
N LYS A 96 30.44 26.30 29.05
CA LYS A 96 30.46 27.58 29.77
C LYS A 96 30.82 27.42 31.25
N GLN A 97 30.27 26.42 31.92
CA GLN A 97 30.58 26.16 33.34
C GLN A 97 32.06 25.78 33.52
N GLU A 98 32.62 24.98 32.61
CA GLU A 98 34.04 24.62 32.63
C GLU A 98 34.93 25.85 32.34
N GLU A 99 34.51 26.74 31.43
CA GLU A 99 35.24 27.97 31.12
C GLU A 99 35.20 28.99 32.28
N GLU A 100 34.05 29.12 32.97
CA GLU A 100 33.96 29.97 34.16
C GLU A 100 34.77 29.42 35.32
N LEU A 101 34.75 28.10 35.55
CA LEU A 101 35.57 27.46 36.59
C LEU A 101 37.06 27.63 36.30
N ALA A 102 37.48 27.53 35.03
CA ALA A 102 38.87 27.74 34.62
C ALA A 102 39.31 29.19 34.83
N LYS A 103 38.44 30.17 34.53
CA LYS A 103 38.69 31.60 34.81
C LYS A 103 38.78 31.89 36.30
N GLU A 104 37.88 31.34 37.12
CA GLU A 104 37.95 31.52 38.59
C GLU A 104 39.25 30.92 39.17
N ILE A 105 39.70 29.77 38.66
CA ILE A 105 40.99 29.17 39.07
C ILE A 105 42.17 30.03 38.60
N GLU A 106 42.11 30.60 37.39
CA GLU A 106 43.16 31.49 36.86
C GLU A 106 43.24 32.80 37.67
N ASP A 107 42.09 33.37 38.04
CA ASP A 107 41.99 34.55 38.90
C ASP A 107 42.47 34.26 40.35
N GLU A 108 42.16 33.08 40.93
CA GLU A 108 42.66 32.67 42.25
C GLU A 108 44.18 32.36 42.27
N LEU A 109 44.78 31.98 41.13
CA LEU A 109 46.22 31.75 40.99
C LEU A 109 47.01 33.05 40.74
N ASP A 110 46.39 34.07 40.14
CA ASP A 110 47.01 35.40 39.91
C ASP A 110 47.06 36.25 41.21
N ASP A 111 46.05 36.12 42.08
CA ASP A 111 46.02 36.80 43.41
C ASP A 111 46.94 36.15 44.47
N GLY A 112 47.69 35.09 44.10
CA GLY A 112 48.55 34.29 44.99
C GLY A 112 50.06 34.58 44.95
N ILE A 113 50.54 35.63 44.26
CA ILE A 113 51.96 36.04 44.19
C ILE A 113 52.22 37.33 44.98
#